data_AF-A0A1M3BDA8-F1
#
_entry.id   AF-A0A1M3BDA8-F1
#
_cell.length_a   1.000
_cell.length_b   1.000
_cell.length_c   1.000
_cell.angle_alpha   90.00
_cell.angle_beta   90.00
_cell.angle_gamma   90.00
#
_symmetry.space_group_name_H-M   'P 1'
#
loop_
_entity.id
_entity.type
_entity.pdbx_description
1 polymer ?
#
loop_
_entity_poly.entity_id
_entity_poly.type
_entity_poly.pdbx_seq_one_letter_code
_entity_poly.pdbx_strand_id
1 'polypeptide(L)'
;MQAVTIGTSQNVHLPFQTRSKQEIESSLLQILKEIEIQKEKKISKANIIKLTLKEYFFEFKEKPFINLFKTTLVVVAVAMWHPLFVGSVACFNAYLGPWEKVFTGTEEGYHESQIVSNLGHFAGYIAEGIAINAGALGFAFWPAYKKAYYFQIEEIYDFFLSNSNLKTEEKDLLYDRKRQELAALNLLTHSFLEHASKKIRQLDP
;
A
#
# COMPACT_ATOMS: atom_id res chain seq x y z
N MET A 1 -52.17 -65.96 8.05
CA MET A 1 -50.78 -65.89 7.53
C MET A 1 -50.86 -65.05 6.25
N GLN A 2 -50.19 -63.93 6.03
CA GLN A 2 -49.22 -63.10 6.76
C GLN A 2 -49.54 -61.65 6.36
N ALA A 3 -49.43 -60.72 7.32
CA ALA A 3 -49.35 -59.29 7.02
C ALA A 3 -47.96 -59.00 6.44
N VAL A 4 -47.89 -58.40 5.26
CA VAL A 4 -46.62 -57.88 4.71
C VAL A 4 -46.62 -56.38 4.95
N THR A 5 -45.84 -56.00 5.95
CA THR A 5 -45.59 -54.63 6.36
C THR A 5 -44.70 -53.93 5.33
N ILE A 6 -45.08 -52.70 5.02
CA ILE A 6 -44.41 -51.75 4.13
C ILE A 6 -43.00 -51.45 4.63
N GLY A 7 -41.99 -51.66 3.78
CA GLY A 7 -40.61 -51.25 4.02
C GLY A 7 -40.26 -50.00 3.22
N THR A 8 -40.61 -48.81 3.74
CA THR A 8 -40.01 -47.55 3.30
C THR A 8 -38.63 -47.43 3.94
N SER A 9 -37.57 -47.75 3.19
CA SER A 9 -36.22 -47.28 3.49
C SER A 9 -35.91 -46.12 2.55
N GLN A 10 -36.47 -44.95 2.85
CA GLN A 10 -35.87 -43.70 2.38
C GLN A 10 -34.65 -43.47 3.26
N ASN A 11 -33.47 -43.77 2.72
CA ASN A 11 -32.22 -43.15 3.17
C ASN A 11 -32.38 -41.65 2.97
N VAL A 12 -32.88 -40.96 4.00
CA VAL A 12 -32.81 -39.51 4.09
C VAL A 12 -31.33 -39.19 4.28
N HIS A 13 -30.66 -38.92 3.16
CA HIS A 13 -29.43 -38.14 3.16
C HIS A 13 -29.77 -36.83 3.86
N LEU A 14 -29.41 -36.70 5.13
CA LEU A 14 -29.53 -35.43 5.83
C LEU A 14 -28.72 -34.42 5.01
N PRO A 15 -29.33 -33.32 4.53
CA PRO A 15 -28.56 -32.28 3.89
C PRO A 15 -27.55 -31.79 4.91
N PHE A 16 -26.26 -31.75 4.52
CA PHE A 16 -25.22 -31.08 5.29
C PHE A 16 -25.76 -29.71 5.70
N GLN A 17 -25.99 -29.54 7.00
CA GLN A 17 -26.49 -28.31 7.57
C GLN A 17 -25.34 -27.30 7.50
N THR A 18 -25.22 -26.61 6.36
CA THR A 18 -24.31 -25.48 6.19
C THR A 18 -24.55 -24.52 7.35
N ARG A 19 -23.54 -24.31 8.19
CA ARG A 19 -23.61 -23.37 9.30
C ARG A 19 -23.93 -21.99 8.76
N SER A 20 -24.70 -21.21 9.52
CA SER A 20 -24.94 -19.82 9.13
C SER A 20 -23.62 -19.04 9.16
N LYS A 21 -23.47 -18.03 8.29
CA LYS A 21 -22.26 -17.21 8.22
C LYS A 21 -21.85 -16.63 9.59
N GLN A 22 -22.82 -16.26 10.42
CA GLN A 22 -22.58 -15.77 11.79
C GLN A 22 -22.01 -16.83 12.73
N GLU A 23 -22.43 -18.09 12.61
CA GLU A 23 -21.88 -19.19 13.42
C GLU A 23 -20.43 -19.51 13.04
N ILE A 24 -20.11 -19.45 11.73
CA ILE A 24 -18.75 -19.61 11.23
C ILE A 24 -17.87 -18.44 11.71
N GLU A 25 -18.34 -17.20 11.59
CA GLU A 25 -17.62 -16.01 12.06
C GLU A 25 -17.39 -16.01 13.58
N SER A 26 -18.37 -16.49 14.36
CA SER A 26 -18.24 -16.69 15.81
C SER A 26 -17.14 -17.69 16.14
N SER A 27 -17.09 -18.83 15.42
CA SER A 27 -16.06 -19.85 15.62
C SER A 27 -14.65 -19.39 15.21
N LEU A 28 -14.57 -18.49 14.23
CA LEU A 28 -13.33 -17.91 13.74
C LEU A 28 -12.87 -16.67 14.51
N LEU A 29 -13.69 -16.13 15.41
CA LEU A 29 -13.45 -14.82 16.03
C LEU A 29 -12.08 -14.72 16.71
N GLN A 30 -11.64 -15.78 17.38
CA GLN A 30 -10.31 -15.81 18.00
C GLN A 30 -9.18 -15.79 16.96
N ILE A 31 -9.30 -16.58 15.88
CA ILE A 31 -8.33 -16.62 14.79
C ILE A 31 -8.27 -15.27 14.06
N LEU A 32 -9.42 -14.65 13.83
CA LEU A 32 -9.49 -13.32 13.22
C LEU A 32 -8.79 -12.26 14.07
N LYS A 33 -8.99 -12.29 15.39
CA LYS A 33 -8.24 -11.41 16.32
C LYS A 33 -6.74 -11.67 16.28
N GLU A 34 -6.32 -12.94 16.24
CA GLU A 34 -4.91 -13.29 16.12
C GLU A 34 -4.29 -12.84 14.79
N ILE A 35 -5.05 -12.92 13.69
CA ILE A 35 -4.66 -12.37 12.38
C ILE A 35 -4.45 -10.86 12.50
N GLU A 36 -5.37 -10.12 13.12
CA GLU A 36 -5.23 -8.67 13.33
C GLU A 36 -3.99 -8.32 14.14
N ILE A 37 -3.74 -9.04 15.25
CA ILE A 37 -2.54 -8.85 16.09
C ILE A 37 -1.27 -9.14 15.28
N GLN A 38 -1.24 -10.21 14.49
CA GLN A 38 -0.10 -10.52 13.63
C GLN A 38 0.11 -9.45 12.56
N LYS A 39 -0.97 -8.93 11.96
CA LYS A 39 -0.90 -7.83 10.99
C LYS A 39 -0.32 -6.57 11.63
N GLU A 40 -0.78 -6.17 12.81
CA GLU A 40 -0.21 -4.99 13.50
C GLU A 40 1.30 -5.13 13.74
N LYS A 41 1.75 -6.33 14.12
CA LYS A 41 3.17 -6.61 14.35
C LYS A 41 3.98 -6.63 13.04
N LYS A 42 3.55 -7.42 12.06
CA LYS A 42 4.29 -7.71 10.83
C LYS A 42 4.18 -6.59 9.78
N ILE A 43 3.04 -5.92 9.73
CA ILE A 43 2.71 -4.86 8.77
C ILE A 43 2.90 -3.46 9.39
N SER A 44 3.57 -3.38 10.55
CA SER A 44 3.96 -2.09 11.12
C SER A 44 4.79 -1.25 10.12
N LYS A 45 4.67 0.08 10.20
CA LYS A 45 5.35 1.01 9.27
C LYS A 45 6.84 0.70 9.16
N ALA A 46 7.52 0.47 10.29
CA ALA A 46 8.94 0.16 10.32
C ALA A 46 9.28 -1.15 9.60
N ASN A 47 8.51 -2.22 9.83
CA ASN A 47 8.74 -3.52 9.19
C ASN A 47 8.48 -3.47 7.69
N ILE A 48 7.40 -2.83 7.27
CA ILE A 48 7.09 -2.70 5.84
C ILE A 48 8.12 -1.83 5.12
N ILE A 49 8.61 -0.74 5.71
CA ILE A 49 9.69 0.05 5.13
C ILE A 49 10.94 -0.79 4.95
N LYS A 50 11.35 -1.55 5.99
CA LYS A 50 12.51 -2.44 5.93
C LYS A 50 12.36 -3.49 4.82
N LEU A 51 11.21 -4.13 4.72
CA LEU A 51 10.92 -5.12 3.68
C LEU A 51 10.87 -4.48 2.29
N THR A 52 10.28 -3.29 2.16
CA THR A 52 10.24 -2.53 0.91
C THR A 52 11.64 -2.23 0.40
N LEU A 53 12.55 -1.77 1.27
CA LEU A 53 13.95 -1.51 0.90
C LEU A 53 14.70 -2.78 0.51
N LYS A 54 14.46 -3.89 1.23
CA LYS A 54 15.02 -5.20 0.89
C LYS A 54 14.54 -5.63 -0.50
N GLU A 55 13.24 -5.57 -0.77
CA GLU A 55 12.65 -5.91 -2.07
C GLU A 55 13.16 -5.00 -3.18
N TYR A 56 13.26 -3.70 -2.94
CA TYR A 56 13.83 -2.74 -3.87
C TYR A 56 15.28 -3.08 -4.25
N PHE A 57 16.10 -3.45 -3.26
CA PHE A 57 17.49 -3.84 -3.52
C PHE A 57 17.60 -5.14 -4.32
N PHE A 58 16.71 -6.10 -4.08
CA PHE A 58 16.63 -7.30 -4.93
C PHE A 58 16.19 -6.96 -6.35
N GLU A 59 15.17 -6.11 -6.53
CA GLU A 59 14.78 -5.65 -7.86
C GLU A 59 15.94 -4.93 -8.56
N PHE A 60 16.72 -4.14 -7.83
CA PHE A 60 17.90 -3.44 -8.36
C PHE A 60 18.93 -4.43 -8.93
N LYS A 61 19.16 -5.58 -8.27
CA LYS A 61 20.04 -6.64 -8.80
C LYS A 61 19.47 -7.32 -10.04
N GLU A 62 18.17 -7.58 -10.07
CA GLU A 62 17.51 -8.26 -11.21
C GLU A 62 17.40 -7.36 -12.46
N LYS A 63 17.10 -6.08 -12.26
CA LYS A 63 16.83 -5.10 -13.34
C LYS A 63 17.57 -3.78 -13.06
N PRO A 64 18.91 -3.78 -13.15
CA PRO A 64 19.73 -2.64 -12.72
C PRO A 64 19.41 -1.37 -13.51
N PHE A 65 19.25 -1.44 -14.83
CA PHE A 65 18.99 -0.23 -15.64
C PHE A 65 17.63 0.41 -15.33
N ILE A 66 16.58 -0.38 -15.14
CA ILE A 66 15.24 0.13 -14.82
C ILE A 66 15.24 0.77 -13.43
N ASN A 67 15.87 0.13 -12.45
CA ASN A 67 15.90 0.66 -11.09
C ASN A 67 16.91 1.80 -10.93
N LEU A 68 17.98 1.83 -11.72
CA LEU A 68 18.85 3.00 -11.84
C LEU A 68 18.03 4.19 -12.35
N PHE A 69 17.26 4.03 -13.43
CA PHE A 69 16.37 5.07 -13.93
C PHE A 69 15.37 5.57 -12.86
N LYS A 70 14.68 4.65 -12.15
CA LYS A 70 13.81 5.02 -11.02
C LYS A 70 14.53 5.79 -9.93
N THR A 71 15.74 5.34 -9.56
CA THR A 71 16.57 5.99 -8.53
C THR A 71 16.99 7.39 -8.98
N THR A 72 17.41 7.53 -10.23
CA THR A 72 17.78 8.82 -10.83
C THR A 72 16.59 9.77 -10.82
N LEU A 73 15.37 9.32 -11.13
CA LEU A 73 14.17 10.15 -11.03
C LEU A 73 13.93 10.67 -9.61
N VAL A 74 14.13 9.83 -8.58
CA VAL A 74 14.04 10.26 -7.18
C VAL A 74 15.12 11.30 -6.86
N VAL A 75 16.37 11.05 -7.27
CA VAL A 75 17.48 11.98 -7.05
C VAL A 75 17.21 13.33 -7.73
N VAL A 76 16.72 13.32 -8.97
CA VAL A 76 16.35 14.54 -9.71
C VAL A 76 15.20 15.25 -9.01
N ALA A 77 14.16 14.54 -8.57
CA ALA A 77 13.04 15.14 -7.83
C ALA A 77 13.49 15.81 -6.51
N VAL A 78 14.45 15.21 -5.80
CA VAL A 78 15.07 15.80 -4.61
C VAL A 78 15.96 16.98 -4.98
N ALA A 79 16.69 16.92 -6.09
CA ALA A 79 17.50 18.04 -6.55
C ALA A 79 16.64 19.25 -6.95
N MET A 80 15.46 19.00 -7.55
CA MET A 80 14.48 20.05 -7.89
C MET A 80 13.89 20.75 -6.65
N TRP A 81 14.06 20.19 -5.45
CA TRP A 81 13.68 20.86 -4.21
C TRP A 81 14.48 22.13 -3.97
N HIS A 82 15.74 22.18 -4.41
CA HIS A 82 16.61 23.34 -4.20
C HIS A 82 16.09 24.61 -4.91
N PRO A 83 15.84 24.63 -6.23
CA PRO A 83 15.31 25.82 -6.89
C PRO A 83 13.90 26.20 -6.38
N LEU A 84 13.06 25.22 -6.03
CA LEU A 84 11.75 25.48 -5.43
C LEU A 84 11.88 26.15 -4.06
N PHE A 85 12.77 25.67 -3.21
CA PHE A 85 13.05 26.29 -1.91
C PHE A 85 13.63 27.69 -2.05
N VAL A 86 14.59 27.89 -2.94
CA VAL A 86 15.16 29.22 -3.21
C VAL A 86 14.07 30.17 -3.74
N GLY A 87 13.22 29.71 -4.65
CA GLY A 87 12.07 30.47 -5.15
C GLY A 87 11.08 30.84 -4.02
N SER A 88 10.78 29.87 -3.14
CA SER A 88 9.98 30.10 -1.94
C SER A 88 10.62 31.14 -1.01
N VAL A 89 11.91 31.01 -0.69
CA VAL A 89 12.62 31.98 0.16
C VAL A 89 12.66 33.37 -0.48
N ALA A 90 12.82 33.46 -1.81
CA ALA A 90 12.75 34.74 -2.52
C ALA A 90 11.37 35.40 -2.41
N CYS A 91 10.29 34.64 -2.61
CA CYS A 91 8.92 35.10 -2.39
C CYS A 91 8.68 35.52 -0.93
N PHE A 92 9.23 34.79 0.05
CA PHE A 92 9.09 35.13 1.47
C PHE A 92 9.89 36.38 1.86
N ASN A 93 11.11 36.55 1.36
CA ASN A 93 11.92 37.76 1.61
C ASN A 93 11.27 39.01 1.01
N ALA A 94 10.60 38.89 -0.14
CA ALA A 94 9.77 39.96 -0.69
C ALA A 94 8.64 40.40 0.26
N TYR A 95 8.09 39.48 1.06
CA TYR A 95 7.08 39.80 2.09
C TYR A 95 7.64 40.65 3.23
N LEU A 96 8.95 40.60 3.49
CA LEU A 96 9.60 41.33 4.58
C LEU A 96 10.25 42.64 4.12
N GLY A 97 10.14 42.98 2.84
CA GLY A 97 10.65 44.22 2.26
C GLY A 97 9.90 45.48 2.72
N PRO A 98 10.41 46.68 2.40
CA PRO A 98 9.79 47.95 2.78
C PRO A 98 8.49 48.19 2.00
N TRP A 99 7.37 47.71 2.55
CA TRP A 99 6.01 47.84 2.00
C TRP A 99 5.58 49.28 1.69
N GLU A 100 6.16 50.24 2.42
CA GLU A 100 5.98 51.67 2.18
C GLU A 100 6.33 52.11 0.76
N LYS A 101 7.26 51.41 0.07
CA LYS A 101 7.69 51.75 -1.30
C LYS A 101 6.69 51.30 -2.37
N VAL A 102 5.93 50.24 -2.12
CA VAL A 102 4.98 49.63 -3.08
C VAL A 102 3.86 50.61 -3.47
N PHE A 103 3.49 51.52 -2.57
CA PHE A 103 2.37 52.46 -2.78
C PHE A 103 2.81 53.85 -3.26
N THR A 104 4.09 54.06 -3.54
CA THR A 104 4.63 55.40 -3.85
C THR A 104 4.32 55.90 -5.26
N GLY A 105 3.75 55.07 -6.15
CA GLY A 105 3.44 55.46 -7.53
C GLY A 105 4.66 55.82 -8.39
N THR A 106 5.87 55.52 -7.89
CA THR A 106 7.15 55.71 -8.56
C THR A 106 7.55 54.47 -9.37
N GLU A 107 8.57 54.58 -10.21
CA GLU A 107 9.16 53.44 -10.94
C GLU A 107 9.70 52.37 -9.97
N GLU A 108 10.30 52.79 -8.84
CA GLU A 108 10.67 51.88 -7.74
C GLU A 108 9.45 51.18 -7.15
N GLY A 109 8.33 51.89 -6.93
CA GLY A 109 7.08 51.30 -6.47
C GLY A 109 6.48 50.28 -7.46
N TYR A 110 6.63 50.51 -8.76
CA TYR A 110 6.20 49.56 -9.80
C TYR A 110 7.04 48.27 -9.76
N HIS A 111 8.37 48.38 -9.63
CA HIS A 111 9.26 47.23 -9.47
C HIS A 111 8.96 46.42 -8.19
N GLU A 112 8.78 47.10 -7.06
CA GLU A 112 8.42 46.44 -5.79
C GLU A 112 7.03 45.78 -5.86
N SER A 113 6.06 46.39 -6.54
CA SER A 113 4.73 45.80 -6.74
C SER A 113 4.75 44.51 -7.57
N GLN A 114 5.63 44.39 -8.57
CA GLN A 114 5.82 43.17 -9.35
C GLN A 114 6.45 42.05 -8.52
N ILE A 115 7.36 42.39 -7.61
CA ILE A 115 7.99 41.45 -6.68
C ILE A 115 6.95 40.90 -5.68
N VAL A 116 6.10 41.78 -5.14
CA VAL A 116 5.01 41.46 -4.20
C VAL A 116 3.88 40.66 -4.87
N SER A 117 3.58 40.90 -6.15
CA SER A 117 2.58 40.12 -6.91
C SER A 117 2.89 38.62 -6.96
N ASN A 118 4.14 38.22 -6.74
CA ASN A 118 4.57 36.82 -6.76
C ASN A 118 4.45 36.09 -5.40
N LEU A 119 3.94 36.76 -4.35
CA LEU A 119 3.86 36.21 -2.99
C LEU A 119 2.98 34.94 -2.88
N GLY A 120 1.89 34.87 -3.64
CA GLY A 120 1.00 33.70 -3.66
C GLY A 120 1.67 32.42 -4.16
N HIS A 121 2.77 32.54 -4.91
CA HIS A 121 3.49 31.41 -5.47
C HIS A 121 4.37 30.67 -4.45
N PHE A 122 4.66 31.26 -3.28
CA PHE A 122 5.43 30.63 -2.21
C PHE A 122 4.86 29.26 -1.80
N ALA A 123 3.57 29.23 -1.47
CA ALA A 123 2.87 28.02 -1.06
C ALA A 123 2.73 27.04 -2.23
N GLY A 124 2.59 27.57 -3.46
CA GLY A 124 2.57 26.78 -4.70
C GLY A 124 3.86 25.99 -4.90
N TYR A 125 5.03 26.62 -4.82
CA TYR A 125 6.33 25.95 -4.99
C TYR A 125 6.59 24.86 -3.95
N ILE A 126 6.20 25.08 -2.68
CA ILE A 126 6.32 24.05 -1.63
C ILE A 126 5.39 22.88 -1.93
N ALA A 127 4.13 23.15 -2.27
CA ALA A 127 3.15 22.10 -2.59
C ALA A 127 3.57 21.28 -3.82
N GLU A 128 4.03 21.95 -4.88
CA GLU A 128 4.58 21.32 -6.08
C GLU A 128 5.81 20.46 -5.76
N GLY A 129 6.73 20.97 -4.94
CA GLY A 129 7.90 20.22 -4.50
C GLY A 129 7.54 18.95 -3.74
N ILE A 130 6.57 19.02 -2.83
CA ILE A 130 6.05 17.84 -2.11
C ILE A 130 5.40 16.86 -3.08
N ALA A 131 4.56 17.33 -4.00
CA ALA A 131 3.86 16.47 -4.96
C ALA A 131 4.82 15.74 -5.91
N ILE A 132 5.82 16.44 -6.46
CA ILE A 132 6.85 15.84 -7.33
C ILE A 132 7.63 14.76 -6.59
N ASN A 133 8.03 15.03 -5.34
CA ASN A 133 8.78 14.05 -4.55
C ASN A 133 7.94 12.85 -4.12
N ALA A 134 6.70 13.08 -3.69
CA ALA A 134 5.77 12.01 -3.38
C ALA A 134 5.49 11.13 -4.62
N GLY A 135 5.33 11.75 -5.80
CA GLY A 135 5.17 11.06 -7.07
C GLY A 135 6.39 10.21 -7.45
N ALA A 136 7.60 10.78 -7.34
CA ALA A 136 8.84 10.07 -7.66
C ALA A 136 9.10 8.90 -6.69
N LEU A 137 8.92 9.13 -5.38
CA LEU A 137 9.04 8.08 -4.37
C LEU A 137 7.98 6.99 -4.57
N GLY A 138 6.74 7.38 -4.87
CA GLY A 138 5.66 6.47 -5.24
C GLY A 138 6.08 5.60 -6.43
N PHE A 139 6.49 6.21 -7.54
CA PHE A 139 6.91 5.46 -8.72
C PHE A 139 8.08 4.50 -8.44
N ALA A 140 9.07 4.92 -7.65
CA ALA A 140 10.25 4.12 -7.35
C ALA A 140 9.96 2.93 -6.41
N PHE A 141 9.24 3.19 -5.31
CA PHE A 141 9.11 2.23 -4.20
C PHE A 141 7.75 1.53 -4.13
N TRP A 142 6.70 2.06 -4.77
CA TRP A 142 5.35 1.48 -4.71
C TRP A 142 5.28 0.02 -5.16
N PRO A 143 5.96 -0.42 -6.24
CA PRO A 143 5.96 -1.83 -6.62
C PRO A 143 6.57 -2.73 -5.53
N ALA A 144 7.70 -2.32 -4.94
CA ALA A 144 8.37 -3.05 -3.87
C ALA A 144 7.54 -3.07 -2.58
N TYR A 145 6.89 -1.95 -2.25
CA TYR A 145 5.96 -1.84 -1.12
C TYR A 145 4.80 -2.81 -1.25
N LYS A 146 4.17 -2.85 -2.43
CA LYS A 146 3.08 -3.78 -2.73
C LYS A 146 3.51 -5.23 -2.58
N LYS A 147 4.70 -5.59 -3.07
CA LYS A 147 5.28 -6.95 -2.92
C LYS A 147 5.50 -7.30 -1.45
N ALA A 148 6.15 -6.43 -0.69
CA ALA A 148 6.38 -6.64 0.73
C ALA A 148 5.06 -6.86 1.50
N TYR A 149 4.04 -6.03 1.21
CA TYR A 149 2.73 -6.15 1.83
C TYR A 149 2.02 -7.45 1.46
N TYR A 150 2.02 -7.82 0.17
CA TYR A 150 1.46 -9.07 -0.32
C TYR A 150 2.05 -10.28 0.42
N PHE A 151 3.37 -10.36 0.50
CA PHE A 151 4.03 -11.49 1.17
C PHE A 151 3.68 -11.59 2.64
N GLN A 152 3.58 -10.46 3.36
CA GLN A 152 3.19 -10.49 4.76
C GLN A 152 1.74 -10.95 4.96
N ILE A 153 0.82 -10.55 4.08
CA ILE A 153 -0.57 -11.04 4.11
C ILE A 153 -0.64 -12.53 3.79
N GLU A 154 0.01 -12.98 2.72
CA GLU A 154 0.10 -14.40 2.37
C GLU A 154 0.65 -15.22 3.55
N GLU A 155 1.78 -14.81 4.12
CA GLU A 155 2.43 -15.50 5.24
C GLU A 155 1.53 -15.61 6.48
N ILE A 156 0.79 -14.54 6.82
CA ILE A 156 -0.14 -14.56 7.97
C ILE A 156 -1.30 -15.52 7.69
N TYR A 157 -1.96 -15.39 6.55
CA TYR A 157 -3.15 -16.21 6.26
C TYR A 157 -2.79 -17.67 6.03
N ASP A 158 -1.69 -17.97 5.34
CA ASP A 158 -1.25 -19.34 5.06
C ASP A 158 -0.89 -20.09 6.35
N PHE A 159 -0.29 -19.40 7.33
CA PHE A 159 -0.07 -19.96 8.65
C PHE A 159 -1.36 -20.49 9.28
N PHE A 160 -2.44 -19.70 9.25
CA PHE A 160 -3.73 -20.13 9.81
C PHE A 160 -4.45 -21.15 8.90
N LEU A 161 -4.40 -21.01 7.59
CA LEU A 161 -5.03 -21.94 6.63
C LEU A 161 -4.38 -23.34 6.65
N SER A 162 -3.09 -23.40 6.98
CA SER A 162 -2.35 -24.66 7.18
C SER A 162 -2.78 -25.43 8.43
N ASN A 163 -3.54 -24.82 9.34
CA ASN A 163 -4.05 -25.47 10.54
C ASN A 163 -5.03 -26.59 10.16
N SER A 164 -4.72 -27.82 10.60
CA SER A 164 -5.51 -29.02 10.32
C SER A 164 -6.86 -29.03 11.07
N ASN A 165 -7.01 -28.22 12.11
CA ASN A 165 -8.19 -28.22 12.96
C ASN A 165 -9.34 -27.35 12.42
N LEU A 166 -9.09 -26.55 11.37
CA LEU A 166 -10.10 -25.73 10.71
C LEU A 166 -10.96 -26.57 9.77
N LYS A 167 -12.27 -26.36 9.84
CA LYS A 167 -13.23 -26.96 8.90
C LYS A 167 -13.11 -26.29 7.53
N THR A 168 -13.55 -27.00 6.48
CA THR A 168 -13.52 -26.49 5.10
C THR A 168 -14.22 -25.13 4.98
N GLU A 169 -15.42 -24.98 5.55
CA GLU A 169 -16.20 -23.73 5.53
C GLU A 169 -15.46 -22.55 6.20
N GLU A 170 -14.71 -22.83 7.27
CA GLU A 170 -13.91 -21.84 7.99
C GLU A 170 -12.67 -21.43 7.18
N LYS A 171 -12.04 -22.40 6.49
CA LYS A 171 -10.94 -22.14 5.55
C LYS A 171 -11.39 -21.31 4.37
N ASP A 172 -12.55 -21.63 3.79
CA ASP A 172 -13.11 -20.90 2.65
C ASP A 172 -13.36 -19.43 3.02
N LEU A 173 -13.90 -19.17 4.21
CA LEU A 173 -14.11 -17.79 4.69
C LEU A 173 -12.79 -17.02 4.91
N LEU A 174 -11.75 -17.69 5.41
CA LEU A 174 -10.41 -17.10 5.55
C LEU A 174 -9.76 -16.85 4.18
N TYR A 175 -9.93 -17.74 3.21
CA TYR A 175 -9.48 -17.55 1.82
C TYR A 175 -10.17 -16.37 1.16
N ASP A 176 -11.48 -16.25 1.33
CA ASP A 176 -12.25 -15.14 0.77
C ASP A 176 -11.81 -13.80 1.39
N ARG A 177 -11.59 -13.74 2.70
CA ARG A 177 -11.03 -12.55 3.35
C ARG A 177 -9.63 -12.21 2.85
N LYS A 178 -8.72 -13.19 2.78
CA LYS A 178 -7.38 -13.01 2.19
C LYS A 178 -7.48 -12.39 0.80
N ARG A 179 -8.34 -12.95 -0.06
CA ARG A 179 -8.57 -12.46 -1.42
C ARG A 179 -9.12 -11.03 -1.43
N GLN A 180 -10.08 -10.70 -0.57
CA GLN A 180 -10.63 -9.34 -0.47
C GLN A 180 -9.56 -8.33 -0.04
N GLU A 181 -8.73 -8.66 0.94
CA GLU A 181 -7.65 -7.77 1.40
C GLU A 181 -6.59 -7.53 0.31
N LEU A 182 -6.21 -8.59 -0.40
CA LEU A 182 -5.28 -8.48 -1.52
C LEU A 182 -5.90 -7.71 -2.71
N ALA A 183 -7.20 -7.89 -2.96
CA ALA A 183 -7.94 -7.16 -4.00
C ALA A 183 -8.03 -5.67 -3.69
N ALA A 184 -8.33 -5.30 -2.43
CA ALA A 184 -8.43 -3.91 -1.99
C ALA A 184 -7.15 -3.10 -2.24
N LEU A 185 -6.00 -3.78 -2.25
CA LEU A 185 -4.68 -3.18 -2.51
C LEU A 185 -4.24 -3.30 -3.98
N ASN A 186 -5.12 -3.77 -4.87
CA ASN A 186 -4.83 -4.08 -6.28
C ASN A 186 -3.64 -5.04 -6.44
N LEU A 187 -3.49 -6.01 -5.52
CA LEU A 187 -2.39 -6.98 -5.48
C LEU A 187 -2.71 -8.29 -6.22
N LEU A 188 -3.94 -8.46 -6.71
CA LEU A 188 -4.36 -9.66 -7.46
C LEU A 188 -4.21 -9.52 -8.98
N THR A 189 -3.45 -8.53 -9.46
CA THR A 189 -3.23 -8.35 -10.89
C THR A 189 -2.27 -9.41 -11.43
N HIS A 190 -2.57 -9.95 -12.61
CA HIS A 190 -1.86 -11.12 -13.18
C HIS A 190 -0.34 -10.89 -13.34
N SER A 191 0.07 -9.65 -13.65
CA SER A 191 1.47 -9.23 -13.77
C SER A 191 2.19 -9.14 -12.42
N PHE A 192 1.46 -8.90 -11.33
CA PHE A 192 2.00 -8.88 -9.98
C PHE A 192 2.24 -10.29 -9.44
N LEU A 193 1.29 -11.21 -9.69
CA LEU A 193 1.36 -12.60 -9.26
C LEU A 193 2.50 -13.39 -9.95
N GLU A 194 2.72 -13.20 -11.26
CA GLU A 194 3.87 -13.82 -11.95
C GLU A 194 5.23 -13.39 -11.36
N HIS A 195 5.33 -12.13 -10.92
CA HIS A 195 6.58 -11.57 -10.41
C HIS A 195 6.80 -11.92 -8.92
N ALA A 196 5.74 -12.09 -8.15
CA ALA A 196 5.80 -12.59 -6.77
C ALA A 196 6.15 -14.09 -6.72
N SER A 197 5.58 -14.89 -7.63
CA SER A 197 5.80 -16.35 -7.73
C SER A 197 7.25 -16.73 -8.06
N LYS A 198 7.94 -15.99 -8.95
CA LYS A 198 9.35 -16.28 -9.31
C LYS A 198 10.32 -16.18 -8.13
N LYS A 199 9.99 -15.43 -7.08
CA LYS A 199 10.89 -15.13 -5.96
C LYS A 199 10.78 -16.12 -4.79
N ILE A 200 9.73 -16.93 -4.75
CA ILE A 200 9.56 -18.01 -3.74
C ILE A 200 10.72 -19.03 -3.81
N ARG A 201 11.39 -19.17 -4.95
CA ARG A 201 12.53 -20.11 -5.11
C ARG A 201 13.89 -19.56 -4.65
N GLN A 202 13.98 -18.33 -4.13
CA GLN A 202 15.27 -17.69 -3.79
C GLN A 202 15.31 -17.04 -2.40
N LEU A 203 14.22 -17.13 -1.62
CA LEU A 203 14.18 -16.59 -0.25
C LEU A 203 14.47 -17.64 0.83
N ASP A 204 14.73 -18.90 0.44
CA ASP A 204 15.49 -19.86 1.25
C ASP A 204 16.98 -19.74 0.92
N PRO A 205 17.84 -19.37 1.88
CA PRO A 205 19.07 -20.11 2.12
C PRO A 205 18.78 -21.46 2.78
#